data_AF-A0A7C7L2B2-F1
#
_entry.id   AF-A0A7C7L2B2-F1
#
_cell.length_a   1.000
_cell.length_b   1.000
_cell.length_c   1.000
_cell.angle_alpha   90.00
_cell.angle_beta   90.00
_cell.angle_gamma   90.00
#
_symmetry.space_group_name_H-M   'P 1'
#
loop_
_entity.id
_entity.type
_entity.pdbx_description
1 polymer ?
#
loop_
_entity_poly.entity_id
_entity_poly.type
_entity_poly.pdbx_seq_one_letter_code
_entity_poly.pdbx_strand_id
1 'polypeptide(L)' 'MQIDDAGWGCLLLGTIIGAYRTDTQEFACGEIPGELFQGAAFAQRRCLEGGIEVVKQLLQE' A
#
# COMPACT_ATOMS: atom_id res chain seq x y z
N MET A 1 16.66 0.83 -0.42
CA MET A 1 15.21 0.99 -0.62
C MET A 1 14.53 1.05 0.73
N GLN A 2 13.62 2.00 0.90
CA GLN A 2 12.81 2.19 2.09
C GLN A 2 11.34 2.12 1.67
N ILE A 3 10.50 1.46 2.46
CA ILE A 3 9.06 1.31 2.20
C ILE A 3 8.33 1.65 3.49
N ASP A 4 7.31 2.50 3.40
CA ASP A 4 6.50 2.92 4.53
C ASP A 4 5.04 3.12 4.09
N ASP A 5 4.12 3.12 5.06
CA ASP A 5 2.69 3.32 4.81
C ASP A 5 2.14 4.56 5.54
N ALA A 6 1.08 5.13 4.97
CA ALA A 6 0.29 6.18 5.58
C ALA A 6 -1.20 5.84 5.46
N GLY A 7 -1.84 5.61 6.61
CA GLY A 7 -3.30 5.39 6.70
C GLY A 7 -3.73 4.00 7.14
N TRP A 8 -2.81 3.03 7.31
CA TRP A 8 -3.15 1.63 7.63
C TRP A 8 -3.92 1.48 8.95
N GLY A 9 -3.64 2.34 9.94
CA GLY A 9 -4.32 2.31 11.23
C GLY A 9 -5.70 3.00 11.27
N CYS A 10 -5.99 3.89 10.32
CA CYS A 10 -7.23 4.68 10.35
C CYS A 10 -8.44 3.89 9.87
N LEU A 11 -8.27 3.00 8.88
CA LEU A 11 -9.31 2.13 8.33
C LEU A 11 -10.56 2.85 7.81
N LEU A 12 -10.48 4.16 7.55
CA LEU A 12 -11.61 4.97 7.06
C LEU A 12 -11.57 5.18 5.54
N LEU A 13 -10.36 5.33 5.00
CA LEU A 13 -10.08 5.55 3.57
C LEU A 13 -9.04 4.54 3.11
N GLY A 14 -8.41 4.77 1.95
CA GLY A 14 -7.28 4.00 1.49
C GLY A 14 -6.01 4.18 2.33
N THR A 15 -5.03 3.35 2.04
CA THR A 15 -3.67 3.46 2.59
C THR A 15 -2.69 3.70 1.46
N ILE A 16 -1.82 4.70 1.61
CA ILE A 16 -0.74 4.94 0.66
C ILE A 16 0.48 4.13 1.10
N ILE A 17 1.11 3.43 0.16
CA ILE A 17 2.43 2.82 0.33
C ILE A 17 3.41 3.65 -0.49
N GLY A 18 4.44 4.18 0.18
CA GLY A 18 5.56 4.87 -0.47
C GLY A 18 6.78 3.95 -0.57
N ALA A 19 7.48 4.01 -1.70
CA ALA A 19 8.78 3.39 -1.90
C ALA A 19 9.81 4.46 -2.27
N TYR A 20 10.92 4.48 -1.55
CA TYR A 20 12.05 5.38 -1.79
C TYR A 20 13.33 4.60 -2.11
N ARG A 21 13.91 4.87 -3.28
CA ARG A 21 15.18 4.30 -3.74
C ARG A 21 16.32 5.14 -3.18
N THR A 22 17.06 4.60 -2.23
CA THR A 22 18.15 5.30 -1.53
C THR A 22 19.38 5.55 -2.40
N ASP A 23 19.52 4.81 -3.49
CA ASP A 23 20.60 4.91 -4.49
C ASP A 23 20.31 5.98 -5.56
N THR A 24 19.08 6.04 -6.08
CA THR A 24 18.67 7.01 -7.12
C THR A 24 17.96 8.24 -6.57
N GLN A 25 17.57 8.22 -5.29
CA GLN A 25 16.72 9.22 -4.64
C GLN A 25 15.33 9.36 -5.26
N GLU A 26 14.88 8.37 -6.04
CA GLU A 26 13.56 8.35 -6.65
C GLU A 26 12.51 7.88 -5.65
N PHE A 27 11.30 8.44 -5.79
CA PHE A 27 10.14 8.12 -4.99
C PHE A 27 8.98 7.72 -5.89
N ALA A 28 8.30 6.64 -5.52
CA ALA A 28 7.04 6.21 -6.12
C ALA A 28 6.07 5.81 -5.01
N CYS A 29 4.77 5.85 -5.30
CA CYS A 29 3.74 5.41 -4.35
C CYS A 29 2.56 4.78 -5.05
N GLY A 30 1.82 3.96 -4.30
CA GLY A 30 0.55 3.39 -4.72
C GLY A 30 -0.45 3.36 -3.59
N GLU A 31 -1.72 3.18 -3.93
CA GLU A 31 -2.82 3.18 -2.98
C GLU A 31 -3.41 1.78 -2.83
N ILE A 32 -3.65 1.37 -1.58
CA ILE A 32 -4.58 0.30 -1.25
C ILE A 32 -5.97 0.94 -1.10
N PRO A 33 -6.95 0.59 -1.95
CA PRO A 33 -8.28 1.19 -1.91
C PRO A 33 -8.96 0.98 -0.55
N GLY A 34 -9.68 2.01 -0.08
CA GLY A 34 -10.35 1.99 1.22
C GLY A 34 -11.37 0.86 1.37
N GLU A 35 -11.99 0.44 0.27
CA GLU A 35 -12.97 -0.65 0.22
C GLU A 35 -12.38 -1.98 0.70
N LEU A 36 -11.07 -2.19 0.55
CA LEU A 36 -10.39 -3.40 1.04
C LEU A 36 -10.27 -3.44 2.57
N PHE A 37 -10.44 -2.30 3.23
CA PHE A 37 -10.50 -2.16 4.68
C PHE A 37 -11.94 -2.22 5.22
N GLN A 38 -12.95 -2.45 4.37
CA GLN A 38 -14.35 -2.49 4.79
C GLN A 38 -15.01 -3.86 4.63
N GLY A 39 -16.00 -4.12 5.48
CA GLY A 39 -16.98 -5.20 5.32
C GLY A 39 -16.37 -6.58 5.06
N ALA A 40 -16.91 -7.27 4.05
CA ALA A 40 -16.50 -8.63 3.70
C ALA A 40 -15.05 -8.69 3.17
N ALA A 41 -14.56 -7.64 2.51
CA ALA A 41 -13.20 -7.59 2.01
C ALA A 41 -12.19 -7.58 3.17
N PHE A 42 -12.45 -6.78 4.21
CA PHE A 42 -11.63 -6.76 5.41
C PHE A 42 -11.71 -8.08 6.19
N ALA A 43 -12.90 -8.66 6.32
CA ALA A 43 -13.07 -9.97 6.97
C ALA A 43 -12.27 -11.08 6.27
N GLN A 44 -12.12 -10.99 4.94
CA GLN A 44 -11.28 -11.86 4.12
C GLN A 44 -9.81 -11.42 4.05
N ARG A 45 -9.43 -10.35 4.75
CA ARG A 45 -8.07 -9.77 4.77
C ARG A 45 -7.55 -9.33 3.40
N ARG A 46 -8.45 -8.89 2.50
CA ARG A 46 -8.10 -8.42 1.14
C ARG A 46 -7.15 -7.23 1.12
N CYS A 47 -7.12 -6.42 2.18
CA CYS A 47 -6.13 -5.35 2.32
C CYS A 47 -4.68 -5.85 2.30
N LEU A 48 -4.41 -7.08 2.76
CA LEU A 48 -3.08 -7.69 2.67
C LEU A 48 -2.68 -8.00 1.22
N GLU A 49 -3.63 -8.53 0.44
CA GLU A 49 -3.44 -8.80 -0.99
C GLU A 49 -3.20 -7.50 -1.77
N GLY A 50 -3.99 -6.45 -1.47
CA GLY A 50 -3.81 -5.12 -2.05
C GLY A 50 -2.44 -4.51 -1.73
N GLY A 51 -1.96 -4.64 -0.49
CA GLY A 51 -0.63 -4.18 -0.11
C GLY A 51 0.49 -4.91 -0.85
N ILE A 52 0.39 -6.23 -1.01
CA ILE A 52 1.35 -7.02 -1.79
C ILE A 52 1.39 -6.55 -3.25
N GLU A 53 0.22 -6.31 -3.85
CA GLU A 53 0.12 -5.89 -5.24
C GLU A 53 0.74 -4.52 -5.46
N VAL A 54 0.44 -3.55 -4.59
CA VAL A 54 1.05 -2.21 -4.64
C VAL A 54 2.57 -2.28 -4.49
N VAL A 55 3.09 -3.06 -3.54
CA VAL A 55 4.54 -3.23 -3.37
C VAL A 55 5.15 -3.87 -4.62
N LYS A 56 4.54 -4.91 -5.19
CA LYS A 56 5.06 -5.53 -6.42
C LYS A 56 5.18 -4.55 -7.58
N GLN A 57 4.18 -3.70 -7.77
CA GLN A 57 4.21 -2.67 -8.80
C GLN A 57 5.36 -1.68 -8.56
N LEU A 58 5.52 -1.20 -7.32
CA LEU A 58 6.60 -0.29 -6.94
C LEU A 58 8.01 -0.91 -7.06
N LEU A 59 8.13 -2.23 -7.04
CA LEU A 59 9.40 -2.95 -7.20
C LEU A 59 9.72 -3.35 -8.64
N GLN A 60 8.75 -3.27 -9.55
CA GLN A 60 8.92 -3.57 -10.98
C GLN A 60 9.29 -2.34 -11.81
N GLU A 61 9.30 -1.15 -11.20
CA GLU A 61 9.84 0.11 -11.75
C GLU A 61 11.37 0.24 -11.53
#